data_AF-A0A813Z4X0-F1
#
_entry.id   AF-A0A813Z4X0-F1
#
_cell.length_a   1.000
_cell.length_b   1.000
_cell.length_c   1.000
_cell.angle_alpha   90.00
_cell.angle_beta   90.00
_cell.angle_gamma   90.00
#
_symmetry.space_group_name_H-M   'P 1'
#
loop_
_entity.id
_entity.type
_entity.pdbx_description
1 polymer ?
#
loop_
_entity_poly.entity_id
_entity_poly.type
_entity_poly.pdbx_seq_one_letter_code
_entity_poly.pdbx_strand_id
1 'polypeptide(L)'
;MTISYVLDVQKVLVRIITRDKYTLESFTNFPIFSLSLREFWGQRYNRLIGTVLKESIFKPIRLEFSSSTIGGLTTFTVSGLLHVHNALIIFNDISFLFPTFMFFILHGIVCSLEAYMKIQLPKPVGWLLTHTFIFLTSPLVLEPFMKKGSPFLMLNSPPLYNVEWIPKLPVPNFCS
;
A
#
# COMPACT_ATOMS: atom_id res chain seq x y z
N MET A 1 4.14 18.65 -13.12
CA MET A 1 4.07 18.41 -14.58
C MET A 1 5.19 17.48 -15.08
N THR A 2 6.35 17.43 -14.42
CA THR A 2 7.52 16.59 -14.77
C THR A 2 7.34 15.08 -14.54
N ILE A 3 6.70 14.65 -13.45
CA ILE A 3 6.51 13.22 -13.13
C ILE A 3 5.59 12.52 -14.13
N SER A 4 4.52 13.18 -14.57
CA SER A 4 3.58 12.62 -15.55
C SER A 4 4.24 12.39 -16.92
N TYR A 5 5.05 13.36 -17.38
CA TYR A 5 5.76 13.26 -18.65
C TYR A 5 6.74 12.08 -18.70
N VAL A 6 7.53 11.88 -17.63
CA VAL A 6 8.48 10.76 -17.54
C VAL A 6 7.75 9.41 -17.59
N LEU A 7 6.62 9.28 -16.87
CA LEU A 7 5.82 8.05 -16.90
C LEU A 7 5.22 7.77 -18.28
N ASP A 8 4.81 8.81 -19.01
CA ASP A 8 4.23 8.63 -20.34
C ASP A 8 5.31 8.23 -21.36
N VAL A 9 6.52 8.81 -21.28
CA VAL A 9 7.67 8.36 -22.07
C VAL A 9 8.03 6.91 -21.76
N GLN A 10 8.06 6.52 -20.48
CA GLN A 10 8.31 5.12 -20.08
C GLN A 10 7.27 4.15 -20.62
N LYS A 11 5.97 4.49 -20.58
CA LYS A 11 4.90 3.65 -21.14
C LYS A 11 5.10 3.38 -22.63
N VAL A 12 5.46 4.40 -23.40
CA VAL A 12 5.73 4.27 -24.83
C VAL A 12 6.97 3.42 -25.08
N LEU A 13 8.07 3.69 -24.37
CA LEU A 13 9.32 2.93 -24.51
C LEU A 13 9.15 1.45 -24.17
N VAL A 14 8.46 1.12 -23.08
CA VAL A 14 8.22 -0.28 -22.69
C VAL A 14 7.40 -1.00 -23.76
N ARG A 15 6.36 -0.38 -24.32
CA ARG A 15 5.61 -0.97 -25.44
C ARG A 15 6.49 -1.24 -26.66
N ILE A 16 7.30 -0.25 -27.07
CA ILE A 16 8.20 -0.38 -28.24
C ILE A 16 9.23 -1.50 -28.02
N ILE A 17 9.95 -1.47 -26.89
CA ILE A 17 11.04 -2.42 -26.60
C ILE A 17 10.50 -3.84 -26.47
N THR A 18 9.34 -3.99 -25.83
CA THR A 18 8.75 -5.32 -25.57
C THR A 18 7.87 -5.81 -26.71
N ARG A 19 7.78 -5.06 -27.82
CA ARG A 19 6.88 -5.36 -28.96
C ARG A 19 5.44 -5.61 -28.51
N ASP A 20 4.93 -4.67 -27.70
CA ASP A 20 3.59 -4.72 -27.07
C ASP A 20 3.32 -5.95 -26.19
N LYS A 21 4.35 -6.70 -25.79
CA LYS A 21 4.21 -7.81 -24.84
C LYS A 21 3.89 -7.32 -23.43
N TYR A 22 4.39 -6.15 -23.04
CA TYR A 22 4.18 -5.57 -21.71
C TYR A 22 3.69 -4.13 -21.80
N THR A 23 2.82 -3.75 -20.86
CA THR A 23 2.33 -2.37 -20.71
C THR A 23 2.58 -1.89 -19.29
N LEU A 24 3.01 -0.64 -19.15
CA LEU A 24 3.20 0.01 -17.86
C LEU A 24 1.83 0.39 -17.29
N GLU A 25 1.36 -0.43 -16.37
CA GLU A 25 0.13 -0.18 -15.62
C GLU A 25 0.32 0.96 -14.61
N SER A 26 -0.73 1.77 -14.42
CA SER A 26 -0.73 2.78 -13.36
C SER A 26 -0.61 2.12 -11.99
N PHE A 27 0.22 2.68 -11.10
CA PHE A 27 0.40 2.18 -9.73
C PHE A 27 -0.93 2.10 -8.96
N THR A 28 -1.83 3.06 -9.17
CA THR A 28 -3.16 3.09 -8.56
C THR A 28 -4.23 3.41 -9.61
N ASN A 29 -5.45 2.91 -9.37
CA ASN A 29 -6.63 3.13 -10.20
C ASN A 29 -7.81 3.59 -9.32
N PHE A 30 -7.88 4.90 -9.05
CA PHE A 30 -8.93 5.55 -8.26
C PHE A 30 -9.39 4.71 -7.05
N PRO A 31 -8.51 4.50 -6.04
CA PRO A 31 -8.80 3.65 -4.90
C PRO A 31 -10.00 4.14 -4.07
N ILE A 32 -10.32 5.43 -4.16
CA ILE A 32 -11.51 6.03 -3.53
C ILE A 32 -12.82 5.46 -4.08
N PHE A 33 -12.85 4.76 -5.21
CA PHE A 33 -14.06 4.15 -5.75
C PHE A 33 -14.22 2.67 -5.37
N SER A 34 -13.42 2.18 -4.42
CA SER A 34 -13.51 0.79 -3.97
C SER A 34 -14.80 0.54 -3.19
N LEU A 35 -15.53 -0.52 -3.53
CA LEU A 35 -16.77 -0.93 -2.84
C LEU A 35 -16.55 -2.08 -1.84
N SER A 36 -15.36 -2.66 -1.84
CA SER A 36 -14.91 -3.72 -0.94
C SER A 36 -13.40 -3.60 -0.71
N LEU A 37 -12.89 -4.16 0.40
CA LEU A 37 -11.44 -4.20 0.64
C LEU A 37 -10.72 -5.07 -0.38
N ARG A 38 -11.36 -6.14 -0.83
CA ARG A 38 -10.84 -6.99 -1.90
C ARG A 38 -10.66 -6.22 -3.21
N GLU A 39 -11.59 -5.34 -3.57
CA GLU A 39 -11.46 -4.47 -4.75
C GLU A 39 -10.35 -3.44 -4.54
N PHE A 40 -10.29 -2.83 -3.35
CA PHE A 40 -9.25 -1.88 -2.99
C PHE A 40 -7.85 -2.49 -3.17
N TRP A 41 -7.55 -3.59 -2.47
CA TRP A 41 -6.22 -4.21 -2.48
C TRP A 41 -5.93 -5.00 -3.77
N GLY A 42 -6.95 -5.64 -4.36
CA GLY A 42 -6.77 -6.55 -5.48
C GLY A 42 -6.78 -5.88 -6.86
N GLN A 43 -7.34 -4.67 -6.98
CA GLN A 43 -7.56 -4.05 -8.29
C GLN A 43 -7.16 -2.58 -8.36
N ARG A 44 -7.26 -1.83 -7.26
CA ARG A 44 -7.20 -0.36 -7.32
C ARG A 44 -5.99 0.25 -6.64
N TYR A 45 -5.52 -0.33 -5.54
CA TYR A 45 -4.40 0.18 -4.77
C TYR A 45 -3.11 -0.61 -5.09
N ASN A 46 -2.01 0.11 -5.28
CA ASN A 46 -0.67 -0.42 -5.50
C ASN A 46 -0.62 -1.67 -6.42
N ARG A 47 -1.20 -1.56 -7.62
CA ARG A 47 -1.36 -2.66 -8.59
C ARG A 47 -0.05 -3.34 -8.93
N LEU A 48 1.06 -2.60 -8.98
CA LEU A 48 2.39 -3.18 -9.20
C LEU A 48 2.76 -4.16 -8.06
N ILE A 49 2.70 -3.70 -6.81
CA ILE A 49 3.01 -4.53 -5.63
C ILE A 49 2.00 -5.67 -5.52
N GLY A 50 0.73 -5.40 -5.78
CA GLY A 50 -0.33 -6.41 -5.82
C GLY A 50 -0.04 -7.50 -6.85
N THR A 51 0.41 -7.15 -8.05
CA THR A 51 0.83 -8.14 -9.06
C THR A 51 2.04 -8.93 -8.60
N VAL A 52 3.07 -8.27 -8.06
CA VAL A 52 4.26 -8.96 -7.56
C VAL A 52 3.88 -9.99 -6.49
N LEU A 53 3.16 -9.58 -5.45
CA LEU A 53 2.70 -10.46 -4.38
C LEU A 53 1.76 -11.57 -4.88
N LYS A 54 0.93 -11.27 -5.88
CA LYS A 54 0.03 -12.25 -6.48
C LYS A 54 0.79 -13.36 -7.20
N GLU A 55 1.79 -13.00 -8.00
CA GLU A 55 2.59 -13.96 -8.76
C GLU A 55 3.59 -14.71 -7.88
N SER A 56 4.21 -14.04 -6.89
CA SER A 56 5.25 -14.64 -6.06
C SER A 56 4.74 -15.42 -4.85
N ILE A 57 3.60 -15.03 -4.26
CA ILE A 57 3.07 -15.64 -3.03
C ILE A 57 1.69 -16.24 -3.25
N PHE A 58 0.72 -15.45 -3.72
CA PHE A 58 -0.68 -15.89 -3.76
C PHE A 58 -0.89 -17.12 -4.66
N LYS A 59 -0.40 -17.06 -5.91
CA LYS A 59 -0.53 -18.16 -6.88
C LYS A 59 0.11 -19.46 -6.41
N PRO A 60 1.40 -19.50 -6.01
CA PRO A 60 2.02 -20.76 -5.58
C PRO A 60 1.30 -21.36 -4.36
N ILE A 61 1.00 -20.55 -3.33
CA ILE A 61 0.30 -21.03 -2.13
C ILE A 61 -1.12 -21.50 -2.47
N ARG A 62 -1.84 -20.79 -3.34
CA ARG A 62 -3.17 -21.23 -3.78
C ARG A 62 -3.11 -22.58 -4.50
N LEU A 63 -2.09 -22.81 -5.34
CA LEU A 63 -1.93 -24.06 -6.07
C LEU A 63 -1.58 -25.22 -5.13
N GLU A 64 -0.72 -24.98 -4.15
CA GLU A 64 -0.28 -25.98 -3.18
C GLU A 64 -1.41 -26.40 -2.23
N PHE A 65 -2.14 -25.42 -1.66
CA PHE A 65 -3.18 -25.67 -0.66
C PHE A 65 -4.59 -25.75 -1.23
N SER A 66 -4.76 -25.56 -2.55
CA SER A 66 -6.06 -25.49 -3.24
C SER A 66 -7.06 -24.50 -2.61
N SER A 67 -6.57 -23.50 -1.87
CA SER A 67 -7.39 -22.57 -1.08
C SER A 67 -7.00 -21.12 -1.37
N SER A 68 -7.95 -20.35 -1.90
CA SER A 68 -7.77 -18.90 -2.10
C SER A 68 -7.68 -18.13 -0.79
N THR A 69 -8.29 -18.64 0.28
CA THR A 69 -8.26 -18.01 1.60
C THR A 69 -6.86 -18.12 2.20
N ILE A 70 -6.25 -19.32 2.15
CA ILE A 70 -4.88 -19.53 2.62
C ILE A 70 -3.91 -18.68 1.78
N GLY A 71 -4.04 -18.70 0.45
CA GLY A 71 -3.23 -17.84 -0.41
C GLY A 71 -3.36 -16.34 -0.07
N GLY A 72 -4.57 -15.87 0.19
CA GLY A 72 -4.84 -14.49 0.57
C GLY A 72 -4.20 -14.11 1.91
N LEU A 73 -4.48 -14.88 2.96
CA LEU A 73 -3.92 -14.66 4.29
C LEU A 73 -2.39 -14.69 4.28
N THR A 74 -1.78 -15.69 3.63
CA THR A 74 -0.31 -15.76 3.51
C THR A 74 0.25 -14.55 2.78
N THR A 75 -0.42 -14.07 1.74
CA THR A 75 0.01 -12.86 1.01
C THR A 75 -0.02 -11.62 1.91
N PHE A 76 -1.08 -11.43 2.70
CA PHE A 76 -1.17 -10.34 3.65
C PHE A 76 -0.14 -10.46 4.78
N THR A 77 0.11 -11.66 5.29
CA THR A 77 1.16 -11.92 6.28
C THR A 77 2.54 -11.54 5.76
N VAL A 78 2.91 -11.99 4.54
CA VAL A 78 4.20 -11.64 3.93
C VAL A 78 4.31 -10.14 3.70
N SER A 79 3.23 -9.50 3.21
CA SER A 79 3.18 -8.04 3.09
C SER A 79 3.37 -7.33 4.43
N GLY A 80 2.74 -7.83 5.50
CA GLY A 80 2.90 -7.30 6.86
C GLY A 80 4.33 -7.41 7.36
N LEU A 81 5.00 -8.54 7.15
CA LEU A 81 6.41 -8.73 7.52
C LEU A 81 7.33 -7.78 6.76
N LEU A 82 7.08 -7.52 5.48
CA LEU A 82 7.83 -6.54 4.70
C LEU A 82 7.67 -5.12 5.26
N HIS A 83 6.45 -4.74 5.67
CA HIS A 83 6.22 -3.42 6.26
C HIS A 83 6.82 -3.30 7.66
N VAL A 84 6.78 -4.37 8.46
CA VAL A 84 7.48 -4.44 9.74
C VAL A 84 8.98 -4.25 9.55
N HIS A 85 9.58 -4.93 8.56
CA HIS A 85 11.00 -4.78 8.24
C HIS A 85 11.34 -3.34 7.84
N ASN A 86 10.51 -2.72 6.99
CA ASN A 86 10.69 -1.31 6.62
C ASN A 86 10.58 -0.38 7.82
N ALA A 87 9.58 -0.58 8.70
CA ALA A 87 9.41 0.22 9.91
C ALA A 87 10.61 0.08 10.85
N LEU A 88 11.16 -1.13 10.99
CA LEU A 88 12.37 -1.40 11.77
C LEU A 88 13.58 -0.66 11.20
N ILE A 89 13.83 -0.75 9.89
CA ILE A 89 14.99 -0.10 9.27
C ILE A 89 14.89 1.42 9.32
N ILE A 90 13.70 1.97 9.05
CA ILE A 90 13.51 3.42 8.91
C ILE A 90 13.45 4.09 10.28
N PHE A 91 12.72 3.52 11.24
CA PHE A 91 12.44 4.17 12.52
C PHE A 91 13.23 3.60 13.69
N ASN A 92 13.84 2.41 13.53
CA ASN A 92 14.58 1.71 14.57
C ASN A 92 13.82 1.60 15.91
N ASP A 93 12.51 1.36 15.84
CA ASP A 93 11.61 1.35 16.99
C ASP A 93 10.68 0.14 16.94
N ILE A 94 10.82 -0.74 17.94
CA ILE A 94 10.11 -2.02 18.06
C ILE A 94 8.62 -1.80 18.38
N SER A 95 8.24 -0.65 18.96
CA SER A 95 6.84 -0.37 19.32
C SER A 95 5.89 -0.38 18.11
N PHE A 96 6.41 -0.14 16.90
CA PHE A 96 5.62 -0.09 15.67
C PHE A 96 5.41 -1.44 14.97
N LEU A 97 6.09 -2.51 15.42
CA LEU A 97 6.05 -3.82 14.77
C LEU A 97 4.65 -4.42 14.84
N PHE A 98 4.11 -4.48 16.05
CA PHE A 98 2.81 -5.09 16.29
C PHE A 98 1.67 -4.32 15.60
N PRO A 99 1.53 -2.98 15.75
CA PRO A 99 0.52 -2.21 15.03
C PRO A 99 0.61 -2.39 13.51
N THR A 100 1.83 -2.26 12.95
CA THR A 100 2.05 -2.40 11.50
C THR A 100 1.65 -3.78 11.01
N PHE A 101 2.02 -4.84 11.72
CA PHE A 101 1.64 -6.20 11.34
C PHE A 101 0.12 -6.43 11.46
N MET A 102 -0.50 -5.94 12.53
CA MET A 102 -1.94 -6.07 12.76
C MET A 102 -2.77 -5.40 11.68
N PHE A 103 -2.33 -4.28 11.12
CA PHE A 103 -2.98 -3.67 9.96
C PHE A 103 -3.16 -4.69 8.83
N PHE A 104 -2.09 -5.35 8.39
CA PHE A 104 -2.16 -6.30 7.28
C PHE A 104 -2.99 -7.55 7.62
N ILE A 105 -2.88 -8.06 8.85
CA ILE A 105 -3.68 -9.22 9.28
C ILE A 105 -5.18 -8.89 9.29
N LEU A 106 -5.58 -7.76 9.86
CA LEU A 106 -6.98 -7.34 9.87
C LEU A 106 -7.54 -7.20 8.46
N HIS A 107 -6.80 -6.53 7.56
CA HIS A 107 -7.19 -6.40 6.16
C HIS A 107 -7.27 -7.75 5.44
N GLY A 108 -6.34 -8.67 5.72
CA GLY A 108 -6.33 -10.01 5.15
C GLY A 108 -7.53 -10.87 5.59
N ILE A 109 -7.92 -10.77 6.86
CA ILE A 109 -9.12 -11.45 7.39
C ILE A 109 -10.36 -10.91 6.70
N VAL A 110 -10.54 -9.59 6.63
CA VAL A 110 -11.75 -9.03 6.00
C VAL A 110 -11.80 -9.32 4.50
N CYS A 111 -10.68 -9.22 3.77
CA CYS A 111 -10.63 -9.61 2.36
C CYS A 111 -10.99 -11.08 2.15
N SER A 112 -10.56 -11.95 3.06
CA SER A 112 -10.87 -13.39 3.02
C SER A 112 -12.35 -13.65 3.30
N LEU A 113 -12.94 -12.94 4.28
CA LEU A 113 -14.37 -13.01 4.58
C LEU A 113 -15.21 -12.52 3.40
N GLU A 114 -14.86 -11.37 2.80
CA GLU A 114 -15.51 -10.86 1.59
C GLU A 114 -15.44 -11.86 0.43
N ALA A 115 -14.32 -12.59 0.28
CA ALA A 115 -14.16 -13.61 -0.74
C ALA A 115 -14.99 -14.88 -0.47
N TYR A 116 -15.11 -15.30 0.79
CA TYR A 116 -15.84 -16.50 1.19
C TYR A 116 -17.36 -16.28 1.18
N MET A 117 -17.81 -15.17 1.78
CA MET A 117 -19.24 -14.89 1.99
C MET A 117 -19.94 -14.29 0.76
N LYS A 118 -19.20 -13.86 -0.27
CA LYS A 118 -19.73 -13.23 -1.49
C LYS A 118 -20.78 -12.15 -1.20
N ILE A 119 -20.53 -11.32 -0.19
CA ILE A 119 -21.48 -10.30 0.27
C ILE A 119 -21.70 -9.27 -0.84
N GLN A 120 -22.95 -9.09 -1.27
CA GLN A 120 -23.34 -8.05 -2.21
C GLN A 120 -24.07 -6.95 -1.43
N LEU A 121 -23.36 -5.85 -1.17
CA LEU A 121 -23.93 -4.68 -0.51
C LEU A 121 -24.38 -3.64 -1.55
N PRO A 122 -25.38 -2.80 -1.24
CA PRO A 122 -25.66 -1.61 -2.02
C PRO A 122 -24.38 -0.77 -2.15
N LYS A 123 -24.10 -0.25 -3.35
CA LYS A 123 -22.88 0.52 -3.65
C LYS A 123 -22.52 1.58 -2.60
N PRO A 124 -23.44 2.47 -2.15
CA PRO A 124 -23.07 3.48 -1.14
C PRO A 124 -22.69 2.87 0.22
N VAL A 125 -23.32 1.76 0.60
CA VAL A 125 -23.05 1.06 1.87
C VAL A 125 -21.69 0.37 1.80
N GLY A 126 -21.40 -0.37 0.73
CA GLY A 126 -20.11 -1.02 0.53
C GLY A 126 -18.95 -0.02 0.48
N TRP A 127 -19.17 1.10 -0.25
CA TRP A 127 -18.23 2.21 -0.29
C TRP A 127 -17.95 2.77 1.11
N LEU A 128 -18.99 3.12 1.87
CA LEU A 128 -18.86 3.73 3.18
C LEU A 128 -18.16 2.80 4.17
N LEU A 129 -18.55 1.51 4.21
CA LEU A 129 -17.93 0.52 5.09
C LEU A 129 -16.46 0.30 4.75
N THR A 130 -16.13 0.17 3.46
CA THR A 130 -14.75 -0.03 3.00
C THR A 130 -13.86 1.14 3.42
N HIS A 131 -14.29 2.37 3.16
CA HIS A 131 -13.50 3.55 3.47
C HIS A 131 -13.43 3.80 4.96
N THR A 132 -14.53 3.63 5.70
CA THR A 132 -14.54 3.74 7.16
C THR A 132 -13.55 2.76 7.79
N PHE A 133 -13.54 1.50 7.33
CA PHE A 133 -12.59 0.50 7.81
C PHE A 133 -11.15 0.92 7.51
N ILE A 134 -10.84 1.32 6.27
CA ILE A 134 -9.50 1.80 5.88
C ILE A 134 -9.07 2.97 6.76
N PHE A 135 -9.93 3.97 6.95
CA PHE A 135 -9.60 5.15 7.75
C PHE A 135 -9.35 4.79 9.22
N LEU A 136 -10.16 3.90 9.80
CA LEU A 136 -9.98 3.46 11.19
C LEU A 136 -8.71 2.64 11.41
N THR A 137 -8.30 1.83 10.43
CA THR A 137 -7.09 1.01 10.54
C THR A 137 -5.82 1.74 10.11
N SER A 138 -5.91 2.79 9.28
CA SER A 138 -4.77 3.55 8.76
C SER A 138 -3.76 4.04 9.81
N PRO A 139 -4.17 4.50 11.02
CA PRO A 139 -3.22 4.88 12.07
C PRO A 139 -2.22 3.78 12.41
N LEU A 140 -2.62 2.50 12.35
CA LEU A 140 -1.74 1.38 12.68
C LEU A 140 -0.47 1.30 11.81
N VAL A 141 -0.53 1.83 10.58
CA VAL A 141 0.62 1.87 9.66
C VAL A 141 1.19 3.28 9.46
N LEU A 142 0.39 4.32 9.67
CA LEU A 142 0.81 5.73 9.46
C LEU A 142 1.38 6.38 10.72
N GLU A 143 1.02 5.92 11.91
CA GLU A 143 1.51 6.45 13.19
C GLU A 143 3.04 6.52 13.31
N PRO A 144 3.82 5.52 12.85
CA PRO A 144 5.28 5.60 12.86
C PRO A 144 5.79 6.81 12.05
N PHE A 145 5.19 7.06 10.88
CA PHE A 145 5.54 8.19 10.02
C PHE A 145 5.17 9.53 10.67
N MET A 146 4.05 9.58 11.40
CA MET A 146 3.63 10.79 12.12
C MET A 146 4.54 11.09 13.31
N LYS A 147 4.89 10.09 14.12
CA LYS A 147 5.69 10.27 15.35
C LYS A 147 7.19 10.42 15.09
N LYS A 148 7.73 9.71 14.10
CA LYS A 148 9.19 9.66 13.83
C LYS A 148 9.59 10.33 12.52
N GLY A 149 8.64 10.79 11.70
CA GLY A 149 8.93 11.42 10.40
C GLY A 149 9.80 12.68 10.51
N SER A 150 9.49 13.57 11.45
CA SER A 150 10.29 14.79 11.68
C SER A 150 11.72 14.45 12.15
N PRO A 151 11.94 13.64 13.21
CA PRO A 151 13.27 13.20 13.60
C PRO A 151 14.06 12.50 12.47
N PHE A 152 13.40 11.65 11.68
CA PHE A 152 14.02 10.96 10.55
C PHE A 152 14.53 11.93 9.48
N LEU A 153 13.73 12.94 9.12
CA LEU A 153 14.09 13.96 8.13
C LEU A 153 15.17 14.90 8.63
N MET A 154 15.22 15.18 9.93
CA MET A 154 16.33 15.96 10.50
C MET A 154 17.65 15.19 10.42
N LEU A 155 17.64 13.89 10.72
CA LEU A 155 18.83 13.04 10.62
C LEU A 155 19.26 12.80 9.16
N ASN A 156 18.30 12.69 8.25
CA ASN A 156 18.50 12.48 6.81
C ASN A 156 18.04 13.69 6.02
N SER A 157 18.65 14.84 6.28
CA SER A 157 18.29 16.09 5.61
C SER A 157 18.38 15.90 4.09
N PRO A 158 17.30 16.21 3.33
CA PRO A 158 17.30 16.07 1.88
C PRO A 158 18.50 16.79 1.26
N PRO A 159 19.10 16.26 0.18
CA PRO A 159 20.03 17.05 -0.61
C PRO A 159 19.24 18.27 -1.06
N LEU A 160 19.70 19.48 -0.71
CA LEU A 160 19.01 20.77 -0.85
C LEU A 160 18.17 21.27 0.35
N TYR A 161 18.18 20.65 1.53
CA TYR A 161 17.50 21.21 2.71
C TYR A 161 18.05 22.60 3.13
N ASN A 162 19.34 22.83 2.91
CA ASN A 162 20.04 24.04 3.33
C ASN A 162 20.08 25.15 2.26
N VAL A 163 19.43 24.98 1.10
CA VAL A 163 19.48 26.01 0.05
C VAL A 163 18.40 27.08 0.29
N GLU A 164 18.78 28.35 0.14
CA GLU A 164 17.88 29.48 0.44
C GLU A 164 16.80 29.70 -0.62
N TRP A 165 17.02 29.22 -1.85
CA TRP A 165 16.10 29.42 -2.98
C TRP A 165 14.90 28.47 -2.97
N ILE A 166 14.89 27.44 -2.11
CA ILE A 166 13.71 26.58 -1.90
C ILE A 166 12.93 27.11 -0.69
N PRO A 167 11.66 27.52 -0.87
CA PRO A 167 10.82 27.92 0.24
C PRO A 167 10.72 26.79 1.27
N LYS A 168 11.21 27.04 2.48
CA LYS A 168 11.07 26.11 3.60
C LYS A 168 9.60 26.08 4.01
N LEU A 169 8.93 24.94 3.86
CA LEU A 169 7.58 24.78 4.39
C LEU A 169 7.65 24.89 5.92
N PRO A 170 6.79 25.69 6.56
CA PRO A 170 6.76 25.78 8.01
C PRO A 170 6.44 24.40 8.57
N VAL A 171 7.33 23.86 9.41
CA VAL A 171 7.06 22.63 10.16
C VAL A 171 5.95 22.97 11.16
N PRO A 172 4.76 22.35 11.10
CA PRO A 172 3.68 22.68 12.00
C PRO A 172 4.08 22.35 13.45
N ASN A 173 4.00 23.33 14.35
CA ASN A 173 4.36 23.17 15.77
C ASN A 173 3.31 22.41 16.60
N PHE A 174 2.29 21.83 15.96
CA PHE A 174 1.10 21.29 16.65
C PHE A 174 1.16 19.77 16.92
N CYS A 175 2.26 19.11 16.57
CA CYS A 175 2.41 17.65 16.71
C CYS A 175 3.71 17.26 17.42
N SER A 176 3.98 17.88 18.57
CA SER A 176 4.97 17.43 19.54
C SER A 176 4.32 16.61 20.65
#